data_AF-A0A661UVH5-F1
#
_entry.id   AF-A0A661UVH5-F1
#
_cell.length_a   1.000
_cell.length_b   1.000
_cell.length_c   1.000
_cell.angle_alpha   90.00
_cell.angle_beta   90.00
_cell.angle_gamma   90.00
#
_symmetry.space_group_name_H-M   'P 1'
#
loop_
_entity.id
_entity.type
_entity.pdbx_description
1 polymer ?
#
loop_
_entity_poly.entity_id
_entity_poly.type
_entity_poly.pdbx_seq_one_letter_code
_entity_poly.pdbx_strand_id
1 'polypeptide(L)'
;MFYHLFAPLANTEILGYNLFRVFQYVTFRSIAAFITAIFFSILLGPKFIKMLKKHQAVESINDYVPISHKEKEGTPTMGGLIVICSILLSVLLWNNLINSYVLIMIITTIWLGATGFLDDYLKNFLKMKKG
;
A
#
# COMPACT_ATOMS: atom_id res chain seq x y z
N MET A 1 -2.52 -5.42 -14.80
CA MET A 1 -1.74 -5.13 -16.04
C MET A 1 -1.09 -6.41 -16.57
N PHE A 2 -0.38 -7.18 -15.74
CA PHE A 2 0.18 -8.49 -16.14
C PHE A 2 -0.87 -9.55 -16.45
N TYR A 3 -2.01 -9.55 -15.73
CA TYR A 3 -3.13 -10.42 -16.12
C TYR A 3 -3.60 -10.12 -17.55
N HIS A 4 -3.85 -8.86 -17.90
CA HIS A 4 -4.29 -8.49 -19.25
C HIS A 4 -3.20 -8.66 -20.32
N LEU A 5 -1.93 -8.59 -19.95
CA LEU A 5 -0.80 -8.78 -20.87
C LEU A 5 -0.54 -10.26 -21.17
N PHE A 6 -0.58 -11.13 -20.15
CA PHE A 6 -0.20 -12.55 -20.29
C PHE A 6 -1.38 -13.50 -20.43
N ALA A 7 -2.60 -13.12 -20.04
CA ALA A 7 -3.78 -13.96 -20.25
C ALA A 7 -4.09 -14.23 -21.74
N PRO A 8 -3.88 -13.29 -22.70
CA PRO A 8 -4.05 -13.58 -24.13
C PRO A 8 -3.00 -14.55 -24.67
N LEU A 9 -1.78 -14.55 -24.08
CA LEU A 9 -0.69 -15.47 -24.41
C LEU A 9 -0.82 -16.83 -23.72
N ALA A 10 -1.87 -17.06 -22.93
CA ALA A 10 -2.10 -18.33 -22.24
C ALA A 10 -2.25 -19.53 -23.20
N ASN A 11 -2.65 -19.28 -24.44
CA ASN A 11 -2.84 -20.29 -25.48
C ASN A 11 -1.67 -20.39 -26.47
N THR A 12 -0.65 -19.52 -26.35
CA THR A 12 0.57 -19.66 -27.16
C THR A 12 1.46 -20.74 -26.56
N GLU A 13 1.61 -21.85 -27.28
CA GLU A 13 2.56 -22.90 -26.93
C GLU A 13 3.99 -22.37 -27.10
N ILE A 14 4.75 -22.37 -26.01
CA ILE A 14 6.20 -22.16 -26.03
C ILE A 14 6.83 -23.44 -25.49
N LEU A 15 7.73 -24.05 -26.27
CA LEU A 15 8.38 -25.34 -25.92
C LEU A 15 7.39 -26.51 -25.64
N GLY A 16 6.17 -26.49 -26.19
CA GLY A 16 5.16 -27.54 -25.96
C GLY A 16 4.42 -27.44 -24.61
N TYR A 17 4.60 -26.35 -23.87
CA TYR A 17 3.90 -26.10 -22.60
C TYR A 17 3.20 -24.73 -22.62
N ASN A 18 1.99 -24.69 -22.06
CA ASN A 18 1.23 -23.44 -21.87
C ASN A 18 1.67 -22.71 -20.58
N LEU A 19 2.92 -22.23 -20.56
CA LEU A 19 3.54 -21.57 -19.39
C LEU A 19 2.72 -20.38 -18.86
N PHE A 20 2.12 -19.60 -19.76
CA PHE A 20 1.35 -18.40 -19.40
C PHE A 20 -0.01 -18.71 -18.75
N ARG A 21 -0.45 -19.98 -18.76
CA ARG A 21 -1.68 -20.40 -18.06
C ARG A 21 -1.55 -20.23 -16.55
N VAL A 22 -0.33 -20.19 -16.01
CA VAL A 22 -0.07 -19.94 -14.58
C VAL A 22 -0.69 -18.62 -14.09
N PHE A 23 -0.73 -17.59 -14.95
CA PHE A 23 -1.29 -16.28 -14.63
C PHE A 23 -2.82 -16.26 -14.56
N GLN A 24 -3.51 -17.32 -14.99
CA GLN A 24 -4.96 -17.43 -14.86
C GLN A 24 -5.37 -17.91 -13.46
N TYR A 25 -4.52 -18.71 -12.81
CA TYR A 25 -4.81 -19.23 -11.47
C TYR A 25 -4.87 -18.11 -10.43
N VAL A 26 -5.95 -18.10 -9.65
CA VAL A 26 -6.16 -17.10 -8.59
C VAL A 26 -5.09 -17.25 -7.50
N THR A 27 -4.77 -18.48 -7.11
CA THR A 27 -3.76 -18.77 -6.08
C THR A 27 -2.38 -18.21 -6.43
N PHE A 28 -1.92 -18.42 -7.67
CA PHE A 28 -0.65 -17.87 -8.14
C PHE A 28 -0.66 -16.34 -8.12
N ARG A 29 -1.71 -15.72 -8.66
CA ARG A 29 -1.85 -14.25 -8.67
C ARG A 29 -1.89 -13.66 -7.26
N SER A 30 -2.59 -14.31 -6.32
CA SER A 30 -2.65 -13.85 -4.93
C SER A 30 -1.29 -13.90 -4.24
N ILE A 31 -0.54 -14.99 -4.41
CA ILE A 31 0.80 -15.13 -3.82
C ILE A 31 1.77 -14.12 -4.46
N ALA A 32 1.74 -13.98 -5.78
CA ALA A 32 2.58 -13.03 -6.51
C ALA A 32 2.26 -11.58 -6.12
N ALA A 33 0.97 -11.26 -5.93
CA ALA A 33 0.54 -9.96 -5.42
C ALA A 33 1.07 -9.71 -3.99
N PHE A 34 0.97 -10.69 -3.11
CA PHE A 34 1.47 -10.56 -1.74
C PHE A 34 2.99 -10.31 -1.70
N ILE A 35 3.77 -11.11 -2.42
CA ILE A 35 5.23 -10.97 -2.49
C ILE A 35 5.62 -9.61 -3.07
N THR A 36 4.96 -9.19 -4.14
CA THR A 36 5.25 -7.88 -4.75
C THR A 36 4.84 -6.71 -3.86
N ALA A 37 3.75 -6.83 -3.09
CA ALA A 37 3.37 -5.80 -2.11
C ALA A 37 4.44 -5.64 -1.01
N ILE A 38 4.98 -6.75 -0.50
CA ILE A 38 6.10 -6.70 0.47
C ILE A 38 7.36 -6.10 -0.17
N PHE A 39 7.68 -6.51 -1.39
CA PHE A 39 8.83 -5.97 -2.11
C PHE A 39 8.72 -4.44 -2.29
N PHE A 40 7.55 -3.94 -2.70
CA PHE A 40 7.32 -2.51 -2.82
C PHE A 40 7.35 -1.80 -1.48
N SER A 41 6.83 -2.38 -0.39
CA SER A 41 6.84 -1.73 0.92
C SER A 41 8.26 -1.55 1.46
N ILE A 42 9.12 -2.54 1.28
CA ILE A 42 10.53 -2.48 1.67
C ILE A 42 11.30 -1.49 0.78
N LEU A 43 11.06 -1.50 -0.52
CA LEU A 43 11.77 -0.64 -1.47
C LEU A 43 11.38 0.83 -1.36
N LEU A 44 10.08 1.10 -1.24
CA LEU A 44 9.54 2.46 -1.14
C LEU A 44 9.58 3.01 0.29
N GLY A 45 9.61 2.13 1.30
CA GLY A 45 9.57 2.48 2.71
C GLY A 45 10.59 3.55 3.12
N PRO A 46 11.91 3.37 2.89
CA PRO A 46 12.91 4.35 3.27
C PRO A 46 12.73 5.71 2.59
N LYS A 47 12.30 5.73 1.32
CA LYS A 47 12.04 6.98 0.59
C LYS A 47 10.83 7.71 1.16
N PHE A 48 9.75 6.98 1.43
CA PHE A 48 8.54 7.52 2.06
C PHE A 48 8.81 8.04 3.48
N ILE A 49 9.55 7.29 4.29
CA ILE A 49 9.91 7.70 5.66
C ILE A 49 10.72 9.00 5.62
N LYS A 50 11.70 9.13 4.72
CA LYS A 50 12.45 10.39 4.54
C LYS A 50 11.55 11.54 4.11
N MET A 51 10.61 11.30 3.18
CA MET A 51 9.65 12.29 2.73
C MET A 51 8.73 12.76 3.87
N LEU A 52 8.20 11.83 4.68
CA LEU A 52 7.33 12.12 5.81
C LEU A 52 8.06 12.91 6.91
N LYS A 53 9.29 12.51 7.25
CA LYS A 53 10.14 13.27 8.19
C LYS A 53 10.40 14.70 7.72
N LYS A 54 10.60 14.90 6.41
CA LYS A 54 10.82 16.24 5.82
C LYS A 54 9.60 17.16 5.97
N HIS A 55 8.39 16.61 5.99
CA HIS A 55 7.15 17.37 6.11
C HIS A 55 6.72 17.62 7.56
N GLN A 56 7.58 17.36 8.56
CA GLN A 56 7.26 17.53 9.98
C GLN A 56 5.99 16.77 10.44
N ALA A 57 5.65 15.67 9.76
CA ALA A 57 4.65 14.70 10.22
C ALA A 57 5.25 13.84 11.35
N VAL A 58 5.76 14.50 12.38
CA VAL A 58 6.34 13.94 13.58
C VAL A 58 5.45 14.37 14.72
N GLU A 59 4.96 13.40 15.48
CA GLU A 59 4.11 13.65 16.64
C GLU A 59 4.84 14.57 17.64
N SER A 60 4.24 15.73 17.97
CA SER A 60 4.73 16.55 19.08
C SER A 60 4.24 15.94 20.38
N ILE A 61 5.14 15.29 21.13
CA ILE A 61 4.80 14.70 22.42
C ILE A 61 4.56 15.85 23.42
N ASN A 62 3.42 15.83 24.10
CA ASN A 62 3.12 16.76 25.18
C ASN A 62 4.08 16.51 26.36
N ASP A 63 4.56 17.57 27.01
CA ASP A 63 5.52 17.49 28.13
C ASP A 63 5.01 16.70 29.36
N TYR A 64 3.71 16.38 29.41
CA TYR A 64 3.06 15.64 30.49
C TYR A 64 3.11 14.11 30.34
N VAL A 65 3.70 13.57 29.26
CA VAL A 65 3.72 12.13 28.99
C VAL A 65 4.98 11.48 29.63
N PRO A 66 4.89 10.28 30.26
CA PRO A 66 6.02 9.61 30.89
C PRO A 66 7.25 9.48 29.99
N ILE A 67 8.45 9.53 30.57
CA ILE A 67 9.75 9.54 29.87
C ILE A 67 9.91 8.32 28.92
N SER A 68 9.29 7.18 29.23
CA SER A 68 9.27 5.98 28.37
C SER A 68 8.59 6.19 27.02
N HIS A 69 7.71 7.19 26.87
CA HIS A 69 7.10 7.55 25.60
C HIS A 69 7.93 8.53 24.76
N LYS A 70 8.97 9.16 25.33
CA LYS A 70 9.90 10.03 24.57
C LYS A 70 10.72 9.25 23.55
N GLU A 71 10.88 7.93 23.70
CA GLU A 71 11.58 7.11 22.69
C GLU A 71 10.84 7.02 21.34
N LYS A 72 9.55 7.37 21.29
CA LYS A 72 8.76 7.42 20.04
C LYS A 72 8.86 8.77 19.33
N GLU A 73 9.54 9.74 19.92
CA GLU A 73 9.78 11.07 19.36
C GLU A 73 10.57 10.95 18.04
N GLY A 74 10.03 11.49 16.94
CA GLY A 74 10.67 11.37 15.62
C GLY A 74 10.18 10.22 14.75
N THR A 75 9.26 9.36 15.22
CA THR A 75 8.62 8.36 14.35
C THR A 75 7.51 9.00 13.50
N PRO A 76 7.50 8.79 12.17
CA PRO A 76 6.51 9.43 11.31
C PRO A 76 5.12 8.81 11.51
N THR A 77 4.11 9.65 11.70
CA THR A 77 2.74 9.28 12.07
C THR A 77 1.84 8.87 10.90
N MET A 78 2.40 8.60 9.71
CA MET A 78 1.65 8.29 8.47
C MET A 78 2.17 7.05 7.74
N GLY A 79 2.71 6.07 8.46
CA GLY A 79 3.26 4.84 7.87
C GLY A 79 2.25 4.00 7.07
N GLY A 80 0.95 4.10 7.38
CA GLY A 80 -0.11 3.39 6.68
C GLY A 80 -0.20 3.73 5.18
N LEU A 81 0.27 4.91 4.77
CA LEU A 81 0.28 5.32 3.37
C LEU A 81 1.21 4.43 2.52
N ILE A 82 2.32 3.98 3.11
CA ILE A 82 3.27 3.07 2.45
C ILE A 82 2.60 1.74 2.13
N VAL A 83 1.82 1.23 3.09
CA VAL A 83 1.09 -0.04 2.96
C VAL A 83 0.03 0.09 1.87
N ILE A 84 -0.78 1.15 1.90
CA ILE A 84 -1.83 1.39 0.90
C ILE A 84 -1.23 1.52 -0.50
N CYS A 85 -0.18 2.31 -0.67
CA CYS A 85 0.50 2.44 -1.97
C CYS A 85 1.06 1.11 -2.47
N SER A 86 1.66 0.31 -1.59
CA SER A 86 2.25 -0.99 -1.96
C SER A 86 1.18 -2.01 -2.38
N ILE A 87 0.05 -2.03 -1.67
CA ILE A 87 -1.11 -2.88 -2.02
C ILE A 87 -1.70 -2.44 -3.36
N LEU A 88 -1.94 -1.15 -3.56
CA LEU A 88 -2.54 -0.64 -4.79
C LEU A 88 -1.65 -0.95 -6.01
N LEU A 89 -0.33 -0.73 -5.91
CA LEU A 89 0.61 -1.08 -6.97
C LEU A 89 0.57 -2.58 -7.30
N SER A 90 0.58 -3.43 -6.27
CA SER A 90 0.51 -4.88 -6.45
C SER A 90 -0.79 -5.34 -7.10
N VAL A 91 -1.94 -4.83 -6.63
CA VAL A 91 -3.26 -5.15 -7.19
C VAL A 91 -3.35 -4.71 -8.65
N LEU A 92 -2.84 -3.51 -9.00
CA LEU A 92 -2.81 -3.05 -10.39
C LEU A 92 -1.97 -3.96 -11.29
N LEU A 93 -0.90 -4.54 -10.79
CA LEU A 93 -0.03 -5.43 -11.56
C LEU A 93 -0.71 -6.78 -11.80
N TRP A 94 -1.17 -7.46 -10.75
CA TRP A 94 -1.55 -8.87 -10.80
C TRP A 94 -3.04 -9.15 -10.97
N ASN A 95 -3.93 -8.27 -10.50
CA ASN A 95 -5.37 -8.55 -10.53
C ASN A 95 -6.04 -8.14 -11.85
N ASN A 96 -7.22 -8.74 -12.06
CA ASN A 96 -8.10 -8.39 -13.16
C ASN A 96 -8.94 -7.17 -12.76
N LEU A 97 -8.70 -6.03 -13.42
CA LEU A 97 -9.37 -4.76 -13.12
C LEU A 97 -10.80 -4.68 -13.68
N ILE A 98 -11.19 -5.64 -14.53
CA ILE A 98 -12.57 -5.77 -15.03
C ILE A 98 -13.47 -6.41 -13.96
N ASN A 99 -12.89 -7.10 -12.97
CA ASN A 99 -13.68 -7.72 -11.92
C ASN A 99 -14.22 -6.65 -10.96
N SER A 100 -15.56 -6.54 -10.86
CA SER A 100 -16.25 -5.61 -9.99
C SER A 100 -15.83 -5.71 -8.52
N TYR A 101 -15.54 -6.91 -8.01
CA TYR A 101 -15.06 -7.11 -6.64
C TYR A 101 -13.69 -6.46 -6.40
N VAL A 102 -12.79 -6.55 -7.38
CA VAL A 102 -11.46 -5.91 -7.31
C VAL A 102 -11.60 -4.40 -7.36
N LEU A 103 -12.51 -3.88 -8.19
CA LEU A 103 -12.76 -2.45 -8.29
C LEU A 103 -13.32 -1.89 -6.97
N ILE A 104 -14.31 -2.56 -6.37
CA ILE A 104 -14.88 -2.19 -5.07
C ILE A 104 -13.80 -2.19 -3.98
N MET A 105 -12.91 -3.19 -3.98
CA MET A 105 -11.79 -3.26 -3.05
C MET A 105 -10.86 -2.04 -3.21
N ILE A 106 -10.43 -1.72 -4.44
CA ILE A 106 -9.57 -0.57 -4.72
C ILE A 106 -10.23 0.73 -4.25
N ILE A 107 -11.50 0.94 -4.61
CA ILE A 107 -12.25 2.14 -4.22
C ILE A 107 -12.33 2.25 -2.70
N THR A 108 -12.71 1.17 -2.01
CA THR A 108 -12.83 1.15 -0.55
C THR A 108 -11.48 1.41 0.13
N THR A 109 -10.39 0.81 -0.37
CA THR A 109 -9.04 1.01 0.16
C THR A 109 -8.59 2.47 -0.01
N ILE A 110 -8.82 3.07 -1.18
CA ILE A 110 -8.49 4.48 -1.42
C ILE A 110 -9.35 5.38 -0.53
N TRP A 111 -10.64 5.11 -0.42
CA TRP A 111 -11.57 5.91 0.38
C TRP A 111 -11.17 5.92 1.85
N LEU A 112 -11.03 4.74 2.46
CA LEU A 112 -10.64 4.60 3.86
C LEU A 112 -9.23 5.14 4.11
N GLY A 113 -8.31 4.88 3.17
CA GLY A 113 -6.95 5.41 3.22
C GLY A 113 -6.91 6.94 3.20
N ALA A 114 -7.71 7.58 2.34
CA ALA A 114 -7.81 9.03 2.27
C ALA A 114 -8.42 9.62 3.56
N THR A 115 -9.46 9.00 4.12
CA THR A 115 -10.03 9.47 5.41
C THR A 115 -9.05 9.33 6.56
N GLY A 116 -8.27 8.24 6.64
CA GLY A 116 -7.24 8.08 7.66
C GLY A 116 -6.11 9.10 7.50
N PHE A 117 -5.65 9.31 6.26
CA PHE A 117 -4.65 10.33 5.95
C PHE A 117 -5.12 11.74 6.32
N LEU A 118 -6.39 12.07 6.05
CA LEU A 118 -6.99 13.34 6.43
C LEU A 118 -7.05 13.52 7.96
N ASP A 119 -7.44 12.50 8.72
CA ASP A 119 -7.46 12.57 10.20
C ASP A 119 -6.05 12.79 10.76
N ASP A 120 -5.04 12.08 10.26
CA ASP A 120 -3.64 12.25 10.67
C ASP A 120 -3.06 13.62 10.25
N TYR A 121 -3.45 14.12 9.07
CA TYR A 121 -3.05 15.45 8.60
C TYR A 121 -3.65 16.55 9.45
N LEU A 122 -4.96 16.49 9.75
CA LEU A 122 -5.66 17.46 10.57
C LEU A 122 -5.11 17.49 12.01
N LYS A 123 -4.82 16.33 12.61
CA LYS A 123 -4.23 16.26 13.96
C LYS A 123 -2.85 16.91 14.02
N ASN A 124 -1.98 16.58 13.07
CA ASN A 124 -0.57 16.99 13.13
C ASN A 124 -0.36 18.45 12.68
N PHE A 125 -1.06 18.89 11.63
CA PHE A 125 -0.85 20.23 11.07
C PHE A 125 -1.78 21.29 11.66
N LEU A 126 -3.04 20.95 11.94
CA LEU A 126 -4.00 21.93 12.47
C LEU A 126 -4.06 21.99 13.99
N LYS A 127 -3.39 21.07 14.73
CA LYS A 127 -3.44 20.98 16.21
C LYS A 127 -4.87 21.13 16.75
N MET A 128 -5.88 20.64 16.02
CA MET A 128 -7.25 20.63 16.52
C MET A 128 -7.29 19.65 17.68
N LYS A 129 -7.25 20.18 18.92
CA LYS A 129 -7.66 19.45 20.11
C LYS A 129 -9.05 18.92 19.80
N LYS A 130 -9.18 17.59 19.69
CA LYS A 130 -10.48 16.96 19.90
C LYS A 130 -10.95 17.45 21.28
N GLY A 131 -12.14 18.06 21.30
CA GLY A 131 -12.79 18.48 22.54
C GLY A 131 -12.92 17.32 23.50
#